data_AF-A0A6L5Z839-F1
#
_entry.id   AF-A0A6L5Z839-F1
#
_cell.length_a   1.000
_cell.length_b   1.000
_cell.length_c   1.000
_cell.angle_alpha   90.00
_cell.angle_beta   90.00
_cell.angle_gamma   90.00
#
_symmetry.space_group_name_H-M   'P 1'
#
loop_
_entity.id
_entity.type
_entity.pdbx_description
1 polymer ?
#
loop_
_entity_poly.entity_id
_entity_poly.type
_entity_poly.pdbx_seq_one_letter_code
_entity_poly.pdbx_strand_id
1 'polypeptide(L)'
;MGLASSETRRIIEGYAKSTRGVNNVNSSQLSSLPIPALPIEQQHKLVRRVEAAFARIDRMVEEATRAAHLLDRLDQRLLAKAFRGELVPQDPTDEPADQLLARIQAARAAAPKPQRGRRTRA
;
A
#
# COMPACT_ATOMS: atom_id res chain seq x y z
N MET A 1 26.53 4.67 9.01
CA MET A 1 25.26 5.36 9.37
C MET A 1 25.41 6.81 9.85
N GLY A 2 26.56 7.23 10.42
CA GLY A 2 26.75 8.65 10.79
C GLY A 2 26.65 9.64 9.63
N LEU A 3 27.03 9.22 8.41
CA LEU A 3 27.02 10.06 7.20
C LEU A 3 25.62 10.30 6.60
N ALA A 4 24.59 9.55 7.01
CA ALA A 4 23.22 9.70 6.50
C ALA A 4 22.36 10.66 7.35
N SER A 5 22.89 11.16 8.46
CA SER A 5 22.24 12.18 9.28
C SER A 5 22.12 13.49 8.50
N SER A 6 20.98 14.16 8.61
CA SER A 6 20.76 15.48 8.02
C SER A 6 21.78 16.52 8.51
N GLU A 7 22.22 16.41 9.77
CA GLU A 7 23.20 17.31 10.37
C GLU A 7 24.60 17.09 9.77
N THR A 8 25.04 15.83 9.68
CA THR A 8 26.33 15.48 9.07
C THR A 8 26.35 15.82 7.58
N ARG A 9 25.22 15.63 6.88
CA ARG A 9 25.06 16.05 5.49
C ARG A 9 25.19 17.56 5.31
N ARG A 10 24.58 18.36 6.18
CA ARG A 10 24.71 19.83 6.16
C ARG A 10 26.16 20.28 6.36
N ILE A 11 26.88 19.63 7.27
CA ILE A 11 28.31 19.88 7.49
C ILE A 11 29.12 19.55 6.23
N ILE A 12 28.88 18.39 5.61
CA ILE A 12 29.58 17.98 4.39
C ILE A 12 29.29 18.93 3.22
N GLU A 13 28.02 19.32 3.03
CA GLU A 13 27.61 20.26 1.98
C GLU A 13 28.24 21.64 2.14
N GLY A 14 28.47 22.11 3.38
CA GLY A 14 29.17 23.37 3.66
C GLY A 14 30.67 23.36 3.29
N TYR A 15 31.31 22.19 3.26
CA TYR A 15 32.72 22.03 2.89
C TYR A 15 32.91 21.61 1.43
N ALA A 16 31.85 21.15 0.76
CA ALA A 16 31.88 20.74 -0.64
C ALA A 16 32.06 21.94 -1.57
N LYS A 17 32.94 21.80 -2.58
CA LYS A 17 33.13 22.82 -3.62
C LYS A 17 32.44 22.37 -4.90
N SER A 18 31.69 23.26 -5.53
CA SER A 18 31.10 22.98 -6.84
C SER A 18 32.14 23.11 -7.94
N THR A 19 32.33 22.07 -8.74
CA THR A 19 33.06 22.13 -10.00
C THR A 19 32.12 21.70 -11.11
N ARG A 20 31.84 22.59 -12.08
CA ARG A 20 30.91 22.34 -13.19
C ARG A 20 29.53 21.82 -12.74
N GLY A 21 28.98 22.40 -11.67
CA GLY A 21 27.64 22.05 -11.18
C GLY A 21 27.57 20.79 -10.30
N VAL A 22 28.68 20.08 -10.09
CA VAL A 22 28.76 18.93 -9.18
C VAL A 22 29.53 19.34 -7.93
N ASN A 23 28.90 19.15 -6.76
CA ASN A 23 29.55 19.35 -5.47
C ASN A 23 30.50 18.18 -5.19
N ASN A 24 31.79 18.47 -5.08
CA ASN A 24 32.82 17.48 -4.80
C ASN A 24 33.52 17.77 -3.46
N VAL A 25 33.98 16.70 -2.81
CA VAL A 25 34.74 16.73 -1.56
C VAL A 25 36.01 15.92 -1.75
N ASN A 26 37.17 16.56 -1.59
CA ASN A 26 38.46 15.90 -1.71
C ASN A 26 38.87 15.23 -0.37
N SER A 27 39.94 14.42 -0.41
CA SER A 27 40.43 13.67 0.76
C SER A 27 40.85 14.55 1.95
N SER A 28 41.45 15.72 1.69
CA SER A 28 41.86 16.65 2.76
C SER A 28 40.65 17.33 3.40
N GLN A 29 39.63 17.70 2.60
CA GLN A 29 38.36 18.21 3.08
C GLN A 29 37.63 17.18 3.94
N LEU A 30 37.54 15.92 3.49
CA LEU A 30 36.96 14.82 4.25
C LEU A 30 37.65 14.63 5.61
N SER A 31 38.98 14.70 5.64
CA SER A 31 39.77 14.53 6.86
C SER A 31 39.60 15.69 7.86
N SER A 32 39.29 16.89 7.36
CA SER A 32 39.06 18.08 8.18
C SER A 32 37.62 18.22 8.72
N LEU A 33 36.71 17.31 8.36
CA LEU A 33 35.31 17.43 8.77
C LEU A 33 35.19 17.32 10.30
N PRO A 34 34.54 18.29 10.97
CA PRO A 34 34.27 18.19 12.39
C PRO A 34 33.13 17.19 12.61
N ILE A 35 33.48 15.93 12.86
CA ILE A 35 32.53 14.88 13.20
C ILE A 35 32.51 14.72 14.73
N PRO A 36 31.34 14.78 15.39
CA PRO A 36 31.23 14.50 16.82
C PRO A 36 31.71 13.07 17.12
N ALA A 37 32.81 12.96 17.86
CA ALA A 37 33.32 11.67 18.32
C ALA A 37 32.63 11.28 19.62
N LEU A 38 31.62 10.40 19.55
CA LEU A 38 31.07 9.78 20.75
C LEU A 38 32.02 8.67 21.26
N PRO A 39 32.05 8.38 22.57
CA PRO A 39 32.72 7.20 23.08
C PRO A 39 32.24 5.92 22.37
N ILE A 40 33.15 4.97 22.12
CA ILE A 40 32.86 3.77 21.32
C ILE A 40 31.68 2.96 21.86
N GLU A 41 31.52 2.92 23.19
CA GLU A 41 30.39 2.26 23.85
C GLU A 41 29.05 2.89 23.45
N GLN A 42 28.98 4.23 23.43
CA GLN A 42 27.78 4.95 23.03
C GLN A 42 27.49 4.77 21.53
N GLN A 43 28.52 4.70 20.69
CA GLN A 43 28.35 4.39 19.27
C GLN A 43 27.69 3.01 19.08
N HIS A 44 28.20 1.97 19.75
CA HIS A 44 27.59 0.64 19.70
C HIS A 44 26.16 0.62 20.23
N LYS A 45 25.88 1.38 21.30
CA LYS A 45 24.51 1.50 21.83
C LYS A 45 23.57 2.16 20.82
N LEU A 46 24.04 3.19 20.13
CA LEU A 46 23.25 3.89 19.10
C LEU A 46 22.98 2.97 17.90
N VAL A 47 24.01 2.28 17.40
CA VAL A 47 23.86 1.31 16.30
C VAL A 47 22.83 0.24 16.65
N ARG A 48 22.95 -0.38 17.83
CA ARG A 48 21.98 -1.39 18.30
C ARG A 48 20.55 -0.87 18.36
N ARG A 49 20.34 0.38 18.82
CA ARG A 49 19.00 0.99 18.86
C ARG A 49 18.43 1.21 17.47
N VAL A 50 19.26 1.66 16.53
CA VAL A 50 18.84 1.90 15.15
C VAL A 50 18.52 0.57 14.46
N GLU A 51 19.36 -0.43 14.59
CA GLU A 51 19.12 -1.79 14.05
C GLU A 51 17.84 -2.39 14.62
N ALA A 52 17.61 -2.28 15.94
CA ALA A 52 16.37 -2.75 16.57
C ALA A 52 15.13 -2.01 16.06
N ALA A 53 15.25 -0.71 15.77
CA ALA A 53 14.16 0.07 15.21
C ALA A 53 13.83 -0.37 13.77
N PHE A 54 14.83 -0.57 12.92
CA PHE A 54 14.64 -1.09 11.56
C PHE A 54 14.02 -2.49 11.57
N ALA A 55 14.52 -3.40 12.40
CA ALA A 55 13.94 -4.73 12.54
C ALA A 55 12.49 -4.72 13.06
N ARG A 56 12.06 -3.66 13.77
CA ARG A 56 10.66 -3.47 14.13
C ARG A 56 9.83 -2.98 12.95
N ILE A 57 10.36 -2.06 12.15
CA ILE A 57 9.71 -1.57 10.93
C ILE A 57 9.49 -2.73 9.96
N ASP A 58 10.51 -3.55 9.72
CA ASP A 58 10.41 -4.69 8.80
C ASP A 58 9.31 -5.68 9.24
N ARG A 59 9.24 -5.99 10.54
CA ARG A 59 8.16 -6.81 11.10
C ARG A 59 6.78 -6.21 10.89
N MET A 60 6.61 -4.91 11.10
CA MET A 60 5.34 -4.23 10.86
C MET A 60 4.93 -4.29 9.37
N VAL A 61 5.88 -4.15 8.46
CA VAL A 61 5.63 -4.30 7.01
C VAL A 61 5.20 -5.73 6.67
N GLU A 62 5.85 -6.75 7.23
CA GLU A 62 5.45 -8.15 7.03
C GLU A 62 4.06 -8.46 7.61
N GLU A 63 3.71 -7.90 8.76
CA GLU A 63 2.38 -8.06 9.35
C GLU A 63 1.30 -7.38 8.50
N ALA A 64 1.56 -6.15 8.04
CA ALA A 64 0.64 -5.41 7.20
C ALA A 64 0.39 -6.11 5.85
N THR A 65 1.44 -6.62 5.21
CA THR A 65 1.32 -7.38 3.95
C THR A 65 0.55 -8.68 4.14
N ARG A 66 0.80 -9.42 5.24
CA ARG A 66 0.00 -10.60 5.60
C ARG A 66 -1.47 -10.25 5.82
N ALA A 67 -1.77 -9.17 6.54
CA ALA A 67 -3.15 -8.74 6.78
C ALA A 67 -3.86 -8.36 5.48
N ALA A 68 -3.20 -7.65 4.56
CA ALA A 68 -3.74 -7.33 3.25
C ALA A 68 -4.13 -8.58 2.45
N HIS A 69 -3.25 -9.58 2.40
CA HIS A 69 -3.55 -10.85 1.72
C HIS A 69 -4.70 -11.63 2.37
N LEU A 70 -4.87 -11.53 3.69
CA LEU A 70 -6.01 -12.15 4.37
C LEU A 70 -7.32 -11.44 4.03
N LEU A 71 -7.30 -10.12 3.87
CA LEU A 71 -8.47 -9.34 3.46
C LEU A 71 -8.95 -9.73 2.06
N ASP A 72 -8.03 -9.83 1.08
CA ASP A 72 -8.37 -10.30 -0.27
C ASP A 72 -9.08 -11.66 -0.26
N ARG A 73 -8.58 -12.59 0.57
CA ARG A 73 -9.18 -13.92 0.73
C ARG A 73 -10.53 -13.85 1.44
N LEU A 74 -10.68 -12.97 2.42
CA LEU A 74 -11.94 -12.78 3.13
C LEU A 74 -13.00 -12.25 2.16
N ASP A 75 -12.66 -11.27 1.31
CA ASP A 75 -13.57 -10.69 0.33
C ASP A 75 -14.06 -11.74 -0.68
N GLN A 76 -13.15 -12.58 -1.19
CA GLN A 76 -13.52 -13.70 -2.07
C GLN A 76 -14.46 -14.69 -1.37
N ARG A 77 -14.19 -15.03 -0.11
CA ARG A 77 -15.03 -15.94 0.67
C ARG A 77 -16.39 -15.33 1.00
N LEU A 78 -16.42 -14.04 1.32
CA LEU A 78 -17.65 -13.30 1.61
C LEU A 78 -18.52 -13.21 0.36
N LEU A 79 -17.95 -12.86 -0.80
CA LEU A 79 -18.66 -12.86 -2.07
C LEU A 79 -19.19 -14.26 -2.42
N ALA A 80 -18.37 -15.31 -2.26
CA ALA A 80 -18.80 -16.68 -2.50
C ALA A 80 -19.99 -17.06 -1.61
N LYS A 81 -19.98 -16.69 -0.32
CA LYS A 81 -21.12 -16.89 0.58
C LYS A 81 -22.33 -16.05 0.17
N ALA A 82 -22.14 -14.81 -0.24
CA ALA A 82 -23.21 -13.92 -0.71
C ALA A 82 -23.93 -14.51 -1.93
N PHE A 83 -23.18 -14.97 -2.93
CA PHE A 83 -23.73 -15.58 -4.13
C PHE A 83 -24.45 -16.91 -3.87
N ARG A 84 -24.10 -17.64 -2.81
CA ARG A 84 -24.82 -18.84 -2.36
C ARG A 84 -26.02 -18.54 -1.47
N GLY A 85 -26.25 -17.27 -1.12
CA GLY A 85 -27.31 -16.87 -0.18
C GLY A 85 -26.99 -17.15 1.29
N GLU A 86 -25.82 -17.70 1.61
CA GLU A 86 -25.44 -18.15 2.97
C GLU A 86 -25.21 -17.00 3.98
N LEU A 87 -25.33 -15.74 3.56
CA LEU A 87 -25.17 -14.58 4.46
C LEU A 87 -26.43 -14.25 5.27
N VAL A 88 -27.57 -14.84 4.92
CA VAL A 88 -28.86 -14.64 5.57
C VAL A 88 -29.52 -16.01 5.78
N PRO A 89 -30.25 -16.23 6.90
CA PRO A 89 -31.02 -17.46 7.09
C PRO A 89 -31.92 -17.74 5.88
N GLN A 90 -31.90 -18.97 5.39
CA GLN A 90 -32.68 -19.40 4.23
C GLN A 90 -34.06 -19.89 4.68
N ASP A 91 -35.12 -19.45 4.01
CA ASP A 91 -36.47 -19.97 4.23
C ASP A 91 -36.68 -21.21 3.34
N PRO A 92 -37.01 -22.39 3.91
CA PRO A 92 -37.30 -23.60 3.12
C PRO A 92 -38.47 -23.45 2.14
N THR A 93 -39.32 -22.43 2.33
CA THR A 93 -40.47 -22.14 1.48
C THR A 93 -40.15 -21.18 0.34
N ASP A 94 -38.92 -20.65 0.25
CA ASP A 94 -38.50 -19.77 -0.83
C ASP A 94 -38.61 -20.46 -2.19
N GLU A 95 -39.10 -19.71 -3.19
CA GLU A 95 -39.16 -20.21 -4.56
C GLU A 95 -37.73 -20.42 -5.12
N PRO A 96 -37.48 -21.53 -5.86
CA PRO A 96 -36.16 -21.76 -6.43
C PRO A 96 -35.84 -20.71 -7.50
N ALA A 97 -34.58 -20.25 -7.52
CA ALA A 97 -34.11 -19.16 -8.37
C ALA A 97 -34.42 -19.36 -9.87
N ASP A 98 -34.44 -20.61 -10.34
CA ASP A 98 -34.76 -20.96 -11.73
C ASP A 98 -36.20 -20.56 -12.12
N GLN A 99 -37.16 -20.71 -11.20
CA GLN A 99 -38.56 -20.34 -11.43
C GLN A 99 -38.72 -18.81 -11.48
N LEU A 100 -38.04 -18.08 -10.59
CA LEU A 100 -38.00 -16.62 -10.63
C LEU A 100 -37.36 -16.10 -11.93
N LEU A 101 -36.25 -16.70 -12.36
CA LEU A 101 -35.57 -16.35 -13.62
C LEU A 101 -36.48 -16.57 -14.84
N ALA A 102 -37.17 -17.70 -14.90
CA ALA A 102 -38.12 -17.98 -15.98
C ALA A 102 -39.24 -16.92 -16.04
N ARG A 103 -39.78 -16.52 -14.88
CA ARG A 103 -40.79 -15.44 -14.78
C ARG A 103 -40.24 -14.09 -15.23
N ILE A 104 -39.02 -13.73 -14.81
CA ILE A 104 -38.37 -12.47 -15.23
C ILE A 104 -38.12 -12.46 -16.74
N GLN A 105 -37.68 -13.57 -17.32
CA GLN A 105 -37.45 -13.67 -18.77
C GLN A 105 -38.76 -13.55 -19.55
N ALA A 106 -39.81 -14.26 -19.13
CA ALA A 106 -41.14 -14.15 -19.73
C ALA A 106 -41.69 -12.72 -19.64
N ALA A 107 -41.58 -12.08 -18.47
CA ALA A 107 -42.01 -10.69 -18.26
C ALA A 107 -41.22 -9.70 -19.15
N ARG A 108 -39.91 -9.88 -19.29
CA ARG A 108 -39.06 -9.04 -20.17
C ARG A 108 -39.36 -9.25 -21.65
N ALA A 109 -39.71 -10.47 -22.06
CA ALA A 109 -40.09 -10.75 -23.45
C ALA A 109 -41.46 -10.16 -23.82
N ALA A 110 -42.38 -10.11 -22.85
CA ALA A 110 -43.70 -9.49 -23.01
C ALA A 110 -43.67 -7.95 -22.92
N ALA A 111 -42.63 -7.37 -22.31
CA ALA A 111 -42.48 -5.92 -22.22
C ALA A 111 -42.16 -5.30 -23.60
N PRO A 112 -42.86 -4.23 -24.01
CA PRO A 112 -42.59 -3.57 -25.28
C PRO A 112 -41.17 -3.00 -25.29
N LYS A 113 -40.39 -3.29 -26.34
CA LYS A 113 -39.02 -2.78 -26.48
C LYS A 113 -39.05 -1.24 -26.45
N PRO A 114 -38.21 -0.57 -25.65
CA PRO A 114 -38.18 0.87 -25.61
C PRO A 114 -37.86 1.40 -27.02
N GLN A 115 -38.78 2.16 -27.60
CA GLN A 115 -38.57 2.86 -28.85
C GLN A 115 -37.47 3.91 -28.59
N ARG A 116 -36.23 3.58 -28.96
CA ARG A 116 -35.15 4.57 -29.04
C ARG A 116 -35.60 5.61 -30.08
N GLY A 117 -36.16 6.71 -29.60
CA GLY A 117 -36.61 7.81 -30.42
C GLY A 117 -35.46 8.25 -31.32
N ARG A 118 -35.61 8.04 -32.63
CA ARG A 118 -34.73 8.61 -33.63
C ARG A 118 -34.91 10.13 -33.54
N ARG A 119 -33.97 10.82 -32.91
CA ARG A 119 -33.89 12.28 -32.94
C ARG A 119 -33.73 12.71 -34.39
N THR A 120 -34.81 13.14 -35.01
CA THR A 120 -34.78 13.87 -36.28
C THR A 120 -34.15 15.22 -35.98
N ARG A 121 -32.98 15.50 -36.57
CA ARG A 121 -32.36 16.82 -36.52
C ARG A 121 -33.20 17.77 -37.39
N ALA A 122 -33.64 18.88 -36.81
CA ALA A 122 -34.03 20.09 -37.51
C ALA A 122 -32.90 21.12 -37.34
#